data_AF-A0A356WW61-F1
#
_entry.id   AF-A0A356WW61-F1
#
_cell.length_a   1.000
_cell.length_b   1.000
_cell.length_c   1.000
_cell.angle_alpha   90.00
_cell.angle_beta   90.00
_cell.angle_gamma   90.00
#
_symmetry.space_group_name_H-M   'P 1'
#
loop_
_entity.id
_entity.type
_entity.pdbx_description
1 polymer ?
#
loop_
_entity_poly.entity_id
_entity_poly.type
_entity_poly.pdbx_seq_one_letter_code
_entity_poly.pdbx_strand_id
1 'polypeptide(L)'
;MELEQLKQQWEILHKRLDEQEIINKQLMENAVKGKIKSISNENWGGLILVIFTIPFIWIMQHNYKGLDTNVFYFGLFLMFFSLLFSIYSTFLFDKIMKKKSILEREKGLLYFKKINYISTFIAIVLGIVFMIWVTISMHKQLIQTHMLEIAILSFVAAMGFGIWVTYKYFRKINELHQNISDLKEFEKE
;
A
#
# COMPACT_ATOMS: atom_id res chain seq x y z
N MET A 1 -10.35 -61.10 6.70
CA MET A 1 -11.13 -60.44 5.63
C MET A 1 -11.59 -59.04 6.02
N GLU A 2 -12.29 -58.82 7.13
CA GLU A 2 -12.71 -57.45 7.53
C GLU A 2 -11.53 -56.53 7.94
N LEU A 3 -10.53 -57.07 8.63
CA LEU A 3 -9.39 -56.28 9.11
C LEU A 3 -8.47 -55.78 7.98
N GLU A 4 -8.27 -56.58 6.93
CA GLU A 4 -7.47 -56.22 5.76
C GLU A 4 -8.17 -55.18 4.88
N GLN A 5 -9.49 -55.29 4.73
CA GLN A 5 -10.30 -54.29 4.03
C GLN A 5 -10.30 -52.95 4.78
N LEU A 6 -10.40 -52.97 6.12
CA LEU A 6 -10.26 -51.78 6.95
C LEU A 6 -8.86 -51.14 6.83
N LYS A 7 -7.80 -51.96 6.78
CA LYS A 7 -6.42 -51.47 6.59
C LYS A 7 -6.23 -50.81 5.22
N GLN A 8 -6.76 -51.42 4.15
CA GLN A 8 -6.73 -50.84 2.81
C GLN A 8 -7.54 -49.55 2.71
N GLN A 9 -8.74 -49.51 3.31
CA GLN A 9 -9.54 -48.28 3.35
C GLN A 9 -8.84 -47.17 4.12
N TRP A 10 -8.19 -47.49 5.24
CA TRP A 10 -7.41 -46.54 6.02
C TRP A 10 -6.21 -45.98 5.25
N GLU A 11 -5.44 -46.82 4.55
CA GLU A 11 -4.33 -46.35 3.69
C GLU A 11 -4.82 -45.44 2.56
N ILE A 12 -5.94 -45.78 1.91
CA ILE A 12 -6.53 -44.95 0.85
C ILE A 12 -6.98 -43.61 1.41
N LEU A 13 -7.56 -43.59 2.61
CA LEU A 13 -8.03 -42.37 3.27
C LEU A 13 -6.85 -41.49 3.70
N HIS A 14 -5.79 -42.09 4.24
CA HIS A 14 -4.58 -41.39 4.64
C HIS A 14 -3.88 -40.77 3.43
N LYS A 15 -3.76 -41.52 2.33
CA LYS A 15 -3.17 -41.01 1.09
C LYS A 15 -3.98 -39.87 0.47
N ARG A 16 -5.32 -39.91 0.56
CA ARG A 16 -6.19 -38.81 0.12
C ARG A 16 -6.06 -37.58 1.02
N LEU A 17 -5.87 -37.77 2.32
CA LEU A 17 -5.61 -36.68 3.26
C LEU A 17 -4.28 -36.00 2.94
N ASP A 18 -3.20 -36.77 2.75
CA ASP A 18 -1.89 -36.24 2.37
C ASP A 18 -1.95 -35.49 1.03
N GLU A 19 -2.65 -36.06 0.03
CA GLU A 19 -2.86 -35.39 -1.27
C GLU A 19 -3.66 -34.09 -1.11
N GLN A 20 -4.72 -34.07 -0.28
CA GLN A 20 -5.50 -32.87 -0.01
C GLN A 20 -4.68 -31.80 0.72
N GLU A 21 -3.83 -32.18 1.67
CA GLU A 21 -2.97 -31.26 2.40
C GLU A 21 -1.94 -30.61 1.47
N ILE A 22 -1.33 -31.39 0.58
CA ILE A 22 -0.41 -30.90 -0.46
C ILE A 22 -1.14 -29.94 -1.42
N ILE A 23 -2.33 -30.31 -1.89
CA ILE A 23 -3.14 -29.46 -2.79
C ILE A 23 -3.54 -28.16 -2.08
N ASN A 24 -3.95 -28.23 -0.81
CA ASN A 24 -4.35 -27.06 -0.04
C ASN A 24 -3.16 -26.11 0.18
N LYS A 25 -1.98 -26.65 0.50
CA LYS A 25 -0.73 -25.89 0.57
C LYS A 25 -0.41 -25.18 -0.75
N GLN A 26 -0.50 -25.88 -1.88
CA GLN A 26 -0.27 -25.28 -3.21
C GLN A 26 -1.28 -24.18 -3.55
N LEU A 27 -2.55 -24.38 -3.25
CA LEU A 27 -3.60 -23.36 -3.44
C LEU A 27 -3.32 -22.12 -2.59
N MET A 28 -2.92 -22.30 -1.34
CA MET A 28 -2.63 -21.20 -0.41
C MET A 28 -1.37 -20.43 -0.83
N GLU A 29 -0.32 -21.12 -1.28
CA GLU A 29 0.86 -20.49 -1.88
C GLU A 29 0.52 -19.67 -3.13
N ASN A 30 -0.33 -20.20 -4.01
CA ASN A 30 -0.74 -19.51 -5.22
C ASN A 30 -1.59 -18.28 -4.91
N ALA A 31 -2.47 -18.36 -3.90
CA ALA A 31 -3.25 -17.22 -3.42
C ALA A 31 -2.33 -16.11 -2.86
N VAL A 32 -1.31 -16.47 -2.07
CA VAL A 32 -0.32 -15.51 -1.55
C VAL A 32 0.50 -14.89 -2.67
N LYS A 33 1.02 -15.68 -3.62
CA LYS A 33 1.75 -15.17 -4.80
C LYS A 33 0.90 -14.21 -5.62
N GLY A 34 -0.39 -14.53 -5.83
CA GLY A 34 -1.35 -13.68 -6.51
C GLY A 34 -1.55 -12.33 -5.81
N LYS A 35 -1.77 -12.33 -4.48
CA LYS A 35 -1.91 -11.10 -3.69
C LYS A 35 -0.64 -10.25 -3.71
N ILE A 36 0.54 -10.87 -3.58
CA ILE A 36 1.83 -10.18 -3.67
C ILE A 36 1.97 -9.47 -5.03
N LYS A 37 1.66 -10.16 -6.13
CA LYS A 37 1.74 -9.60 -7.47
C LYS A 37 0.77 -8.44 -7.66
N SER A 38 -0.47 -8.55 -7.16
CA SER A 38 -1.46 -7.47 -7.21
C SER A 38 -0.97 -6.22 -6.48
N ILE A 39 -0.47 -6.39 -5.24
CA ILE A 39 0.05 -5.28 -4.43
C ILE A 39 1.27 -4.63 -5.07
N SER A 40 2.22 -5.45 -5.58
CA SER A 40 3.40 -4.94 -6.27
C SER A 40 3.00 -4.16 -7.54
N ASN A 41 2.09 -4.70 -8.36
CA ASN A 41 1.64 -4.02 -9.57
C ASN A 41 0.88 -2.70 -9.28
N GLU A 42 0.08 -2.65 -8.21
CA GLU A 42 -0.56 -1.42 -7.74
C GLU A 42 0.48 -0.38 -7.28
N ASN A 43 1.51 -0.80 -6.54
CA ASN A 43 2.58 0.09 -6.09
C ASN A 43 3.39 0.65 -7.27
N TRP A 44 3.77 -0.20 -8.22
CA TRP A 44 4.47 0.22 -9.45
C TRP A 44 3.60 1.11 -10.33
N GLY A 45 2.31 0.80 -10.49
CA GLY A 45 1.36 1.66 -11.21
C GLY A 45 1.19 3.04 -10.56
N GLY A 46 1.12 3.07 -9.21
CA GLY A 46 1.08 4.31 -8.45
C GLY A 46 2.33 5.17 -8.64
N LEU A 47 3.52 4.56 -8.65
CA LEU A 47 4.78 5.27 -8.92
C LEU A 47 4.78 5.97 -10.27
N ILE A 48 4.31 5.29 -11.32
CA ILE A 48 4.23 5.85 -12.67
C ILE A 48 3.32 7.09 -12.68
N LEU A 49 2.15 7.02 -12.02
CA LEU A 49 1.22 8.16 -11.93
C LEU A 49 1.87 9.37 -11.25
N VAL A 50 2.57 9.16 -10.13
CA VAL A 50 3.23 10.26 -9.39
C VAL A 50 4.30 10.93 -10.25
N ILE A 51 5.09 10.15 -11.01
CA ILE A 51 6.12 10.67 -11.92
C ILE A 51 5.51 11.61 -12.97
N PHE A 52 4.36 11.26 -13.56
CA PHE A 52 3.67 12.11 -14.54
C PHE A 52 3.00 13.35 -13.93
N THR A 53 2.66 13.30 -12.64
CA THR A 53 1.97 14.41 -11.97
C THR A 53 2.91 15.60 -11.72
N ILE A 54 4.20 15.34 -11.45
CA ILE A 54 5.21 16.39 -11.21
C ILE A 54 5.36 17.37 -12.40
N PRO A 55 5.63 16.93 -13.65
CA PRO A 55 5.75 17.83 -14.79
C PRO A 55 4.43 18.55 -15.11
N PHE A 56 3.29 17.91 -14.89
CA PHE A 56 1.98 18.53 -15.07
C PHE A 56 1.78 19.74 -14.15
N ILE A 57 2.09 19.58 -12.86
CA ILE A 57 2.02 20.67 -11.86
C ILE A 57 3.01 21.80 -12.21
N TRP A 58 4.19 21.45 -12.71
CA TRP A 58 5.18 22.43 -13.15
C TRP A 58 4.70 23.29 -14.32
N ILE A 59 4.10 22.66 -15.35
CA ILE A 59 3.51 23.35 -16.49
C ILE A 59 2.37 24.27 -16.04
N MET A 60 1.50 23.80 -15.14
CA MET A 60 0.39 24.58 -14.61
C MET A 60 0.85 25.84 -13.87
N GLN A 61 1.88 25.74 -13.03
CA GLN A 61 2.42 26.91 -12.34
C GLN A 61 3.01 27.93 -13.32
N HIS A 62 3.74 27.49 -14.35
CA HIS A 62 4.36 28.39 -15.31
C HIS A 62 3.33 29.17 -16.14
N ASN A 63 2.24 28.51 -16.53
CA ASN A 63 1.23 29.09 -17.40
C ASN A 63 0.20 29.96 -16.67
N TYR A 64 -0.15 29.61 -15.43
CA TYR A 64 -1.25 30.26 -14.71
C TYR A 64 -0.79 31.15 -13.54
N LYS A 65 0.50 31.12 -13.16
CA LYS A 65 1.14 31.93 -12.09
C LYS A 65 0.23 32.16 -10.86
N GLY A 66 -0.38 31.08 -10.37
CA GLY A 66 -1.37 31.14 -9.31
C GLY A 66 -0.77 31.10 -7.91
N LEU A 67 0.31 30.35 -7.69
CA LEU A 67 0.90 30.14 -6.37
C LEU A 67 2.12 31.01 -6.11
N ASP A 68 2.32 31.38 -4.84
CA ASP A 68 3.58 31.93 -4.37
C ASP A 68 4.74 30.95 -4.67
N THR A 69 5.84 31.51 -5.16
CA THR A 69 7.02 30.75 -5.59
C THR A 69 7.57 29.84 -4.48
N ASN A 70 7.57 30.30 -3.23
CA ASN A 70 8.08 29.52 -2.09
C ASN A 70 7.15 28.34 -1.77
N VAL A 71 5.84 28.58 -1.79
CA VAL A 71 4.83 27.53 -1.58
C VAL A 71 4.92 26.47 -2.67
N PHE A 72 5.12 26.89 -3.92
CA PHE A 72 5.29 25.99 -5.06
C PHE A 72 6.54 25.10 -4.93
N TYR A 73 7.71 25.68 -4.65
CA TYR A 73 8.94 24.90 -4.48
C TYR A 73 8.89 23.96 -3.27
N PHE A 74 8.25 24.38 -2.18
CA PHE A 74 8.05 23.52 -1.02
C PHE A 74 7.09 22.35 -1.34
N GLY A 75 6.03 22.60 -2.10
CA GLY A 75 5.14 21.54 -2.61
C GLY A 75 5.89 20.53 -3.48
N LEU A 76 6.72 21.00 -4.42
CA LEU A 76 7.58 20.14 -5.23
C LEU A 76 8.56 19.32 -4.39
N PHE A 77 9.15 19.92 -3.35
CA PHE A 77 10.02 19.24 -2.42
C PHE A 77 9.29 18.10 -1.71
N LEU A 78 8.09 18.34 -1.17
CA LEU A 78 7.27 17.30 -0.54
C LEU A 78 6.91 16.18 -1.52
N MET A 79 6.54 16.52 -2.76
CA MET A 79 6.25 15.52 -3.79
C MET A 79 7.48 14.66 -4.10
N PHE A 80 8.66 15.28 -4.23
CA PHE A 80 9.90 14.57 -4.49
C PHE A 80 10.24 13.60 -3.35
N PHE A 81 10.13 14.04 -2.09
CA PHE A 81 10.33 13.16 -0.93
C PHE A 81 9.31 12.02 -0.88
N SER A 82 8.04 12.29 -1.19
CA SER A 82 7.00 11.26 -1.24
C SER A 82 7.29 10.21 -2.31
N LEU A 83 7.83 10.63 -3.46
CA LEU A 83 8.22 9.74 -4.54
C LEU A 83 9.42 8.86 -4.15
N LEU A 84 10.46 9.45 -3.55
CA LEU A 84 11.60 8.67 -3.04
C LEU A 84 11.16 7.63 -2.01
N PHE A 85 10.28 8.03 -1.09
CA PHE A 85 9.74 7.11 -0.08
C PHE A 85 8.88 6.01 -0.72
N SER A 86 8.04 6.35 -1.70
CA SER A 86 7.21 5.37 -2.42
C SER A 86 8.08 4.35 -3.18
N ILE A 87 9.17 4.80 -3.80
CA ILE A 87 10.15 3.92 -4.45
C ILE A 87 10.79 3.01 -3.41
N TYR A 88 11.29 3.58 -2.31
CA TYR A 88 11.89 2.81 -1.21
C TYR A 88 10.94 1.75 -0.66
N SER A 89 9.69 2.12 -0.36
CA SER A 89 8.67 1.19 0.14
C SER A 89 8.36 0.08 -0.87
N THR A 90 8.26 0.41 -2.16
CA THR A 90 8.01 -0.60 -3.21
C THR A 90 9.16 -1.61 -3.30
N PHE A 91 10.40 -1.14 -3.32
CA PHE A 91 11.58 -2.01 -3.31
C PHE A 91 11.70 -2.83 -2.02
N LEU A 92 11.38 -2.23 -0.87
CA LEU A 92 11.41 -2.91 0.42
C LEU A 92 10.37 -4.05 0.44
N PHE A 93 9.17 -3.80 -0.06
CA PHE A 93 8.11 -4.81 -0.18
C PHE A 93 8.55 -5.98 -1.07
N ASP A 94 9.04 -5.70 -2.28
CA ASP A 94 9.51 -6.73 -3.21
C ASP A 94 10.68 -7.52 -2.60
N LYS A 95 11.61 -6.85 -1.89
CA LYS A 95 12.73 -7.51 -1.21
C LYS A 95 12.26 -8.45 -0.10
N ILE A 96 11.27 -8.03 0.71
CA ILE A 96 10.69 -8.87 1.77
C ILE A 96 10.01 -10.09 1.15
N MET A 97 9.24 -9.91 0.07
CA MET A 97 8.49 -10.99 -0.55
C MET A 97 9.35 -12.01 -1.30
N LYS A 98 10.57 -11.62 -1.73
CA LYS A 98 11.56 -12.53 -2.34
C LYS A 98 12.31 -13.41 -1.32
N LYS A 99 12.21 -13.15 -0.02
CA LYS A 99 12.88 -13.98 1.00
C LYS A 99 12.37 -15.42 0.97
N LYS A 100 13.22 -16.41 1.24
CA LYS A 100 12.83 -17.83 1.18
C LYS A 100 12.07 -18.31 2.42
N SER A 101 12.49 -17.87 3.61
CA SER A 101 11.86 -18.28 4.88
C SER A 101 10.53 -17.55 5.13
N ILE A 102 9.47 -18.29 5.45
CA ILE A 102 8.15 -17.75 5.81
C ILE A 102 8.26 -16.86 7.07
N LEU A 103 9.07 -17.27 8.06
CA LEU A 103 9.30 -16.50 9.28
C LEU A 103 9.94 -15.13 9.00
N GLU A 104 10.88 -15.07 8.06
CA GLU A 104 11.51 -13.80 7.68
C GLU A 104 10.59 -12.90 6.87
N ARG A 105 9.69 -13.47 6.05
CA ARG A 105 8.65 -12.73 5.33
C ARG A 105 7.67 -12.09 6.31
N GLU A 106 7.22 -12.83 7.31
CA GLU A 106 6.29 -12.35 8.32
C GLU A 106 6.87 -11.19 9.15
N LYS A 107 8.09 -11.38 9.70
CA LYS A 107 8.80 -10.31 10.43
C LYS A 107 9.05 -9.08 9.56
N GLY A 108 9.42 -9.30 8.29
CA GLY A 108 9.61 -8.22 7.32
C GLY A 108 8.31 -7.46 7.04
N LEU A 109 7.19 -8.17 6.90
CA LEU A 109 5.87 -7.57 6.67
C LEU A 109 5.40 -6.72 7.86
N LEU A 110 5.65 -7.17 9.09
CA LEU A 110 5.37 -6.39 10.30
C LEU A 110 6.21 -5.10 10.36
N TYR A 111 7.50 -5.19 10.03
CA TYR A 111 8.38 -4.02 9.93
C TYR A 111 7.90 -3.04 8.84
N PHE A 112 7.52 -3.56 7.68
CA PHE A 112 6.96 -2.78 6.57
C PHE A 112 5.65 -2.07 6.96
N LYS A 113 4.75 -2.74 7.69
CA LYS A 113 3.53 -2.12 8.23
C LYS A 113 3.86 -0.94 9.14
N LYS A 114 4.79 -1.13 10.08
CA LYS A 114 5.18 -0.08 11.04
C LYS A 114 5.77 1.14 10.35
N ILE A 115 6.68 0.95 9.40
CA ILE A 115 7.27 2.05 8.63
C ILE A 115 6.20 2.80 7.83
N ASN A 116 5.35 2.08 7.10
CA ASN A 116 4.31 2.74 6.30
C ASN A 116 3.28 3.44 7.16
N TYR A 117 2.95 2.92 8.34
CA TYR A 117 2.06 3.58 9.28
C TYR A 117 2.65 4.91 9.77
N ILE A 118 3.91 4.90 10.22
CA ILE A 118 4.61 6.12 10.65
C ILE A 118 4.73 7.12 9.50
N SER A 119 5.11 6.66 8.30
CA SER A 119 5.23 7.52 7.14
C SER A 119 3.90 8.13 6.71
N THR A 120 2.81 7.35 6.71
CA THR A 120 1.46 7.85 6.41
C THR A 120 1.05 8.91 7.44
N PHE A 121 1.30 8.67 8.73
CA PHE A 121 1.00 9.63 9.78
C PHE A 121 1.77 10.95 9.58
N ILE A 122 3.08 10.87 9.30
CA ILE A 122 3.90 12.05 8.99
C ILE A 122 3.38 12.77 7.75
N ALA A 123 3.02 12.05 6.69
CA ALA A 123 2.49 12.62 5.45
C ALA A 123 1.17 13.36 5.67
N ILE A 124 0.26 12.82 6.51
CA ILE A 124 -1.00 13.48 6.87
C ILE A 124 -0.72 14.79 7.62
N VAL A 125 0.16 14.75 8.63
CA VAL A 125 0.50 15.95 9.43
C VAL A 125 1.14 17.02 8.55
N LEU A 126 2.12 16.65 7.72
CA LEU A 126 2.76 17.59 6.78
C LEU A 126 1.78 18.12 5.74
N GLY A 127 0.86 17.29 5.26
CA GLY A 127 -0.20 17.68 4.33
C GLY A 127 -1.12 18.75 4.92
N ILE A 128 -1.54 18.59 6.19
CA ILE A 128 -2.37 19.59 6.89
C ILE A 128 -1.61 20.91 7.05
N VAL A 129 -0.35 20.87 7.48
CA VAL A 129 0.48 22.07 7.65
C VAL A 129 0.67 22.80 6.31
N PHE A 130 0.98 22.06 5.24
CA PHE A 130 1.14 22.62 3.91
C PHE A 130 -0.15 23.30 3.42
N MET A 131 -1.30 22.69 3.69
CA MET A 131 -2.61 23.21 3.27
C MET A 131 -3.00 24.49 3.99
N ILE A 132 -2.71 24.60 5.28
CA ILE A 132 -2.88 25.85 6.03
C ILE A 132 -2.01 26.94 5.39
N TRP A 133 -0.76 26.63 5.05
CA TRP A 133 0.14 27.58 4.40
C TRP A 133 -0.38 28.02 3.02
N VAL A 134 -0.78 27.09 2.16
CA VAL A 134 -1.38 27.40 0.85
C VAL A 134 -2.59 28.33 1.01
N THR A 135 -3.48 28.04 1.96
CA THR A 135 -4.69 28.84 2.21
C THR A 135 -4.36 30.26 2.66
N ILE A 136 -3.37 30.42 3.54
CA ILE A 136 -2.90 31.76 4.00
C ILE A 136 -2.24 32.52 2.84
N SER A 137 -1.38 31.84 2.08
CA SER A 137 -0.64 32.44 0.97
C SER A 137 -1.58 32.92 -0.15
N MET A 138 -2.63 32.15 -0.44
CA MET A 138 -3.60 32.46 -1.51
C MET A 138 -4.87 33.17 -1.02
N HIS A 139 -4.95 33.58 0.25
CA HIS A 139 -6.22 34.08 0.82
C HIS A 139 -6.83 35.23 0.01
N LYS A 140 -6.03 36.19 -0.45
CA LYS A 140 -6.52 37.35 -1.22
C LYS A 140 -7.13 36.94 -2.56
N GLN A 141 -6.47 36.04 -3.29
CA GLN A 141 -6.95 35.52 -4.57
C GLN A 141 -8.19 34.65 -4.39
N LEU A 142 -8.22 33.79 -3.36
CA LEU A 142 -9.36 32.90 -3.11
C LEU A 142 -10.62 33.65 -2.67
N ILE A 143 -10.48 34.75 -1.90
CA ILE A 143 -11.59 35.64 -1.54
C ILE A 143 -12.10 36.41 -2.77
N GLN A 144 -11.19 36.98 -3.56
CA GLN A 144 -11.55 37.77 -4.74
C GLN A 144 -12.30 36.94 -5.79
N THR A 145 -12.06 35.63 -5.85
CA THR A 145 -12.68 34.72 -6.82
C THR A 145 -13.91 33.98 -6.25
N HIS A 146 -14.29 34.23 -4.99
CA HIS A 146 -15.31 33.45 -4.27
C HIS A 146 -15.06 31.92 -4.26
N MET A 147 -13.81 31.49 -4.37
CA MET A 147 -13.44 30.06 -4.49
C MET A 147 -12.97 29.44 -3.17
N LEU A 148 -12.97 30.18 -2.06
CA LEU A 148 -12.53 29.68 -0.76
C LEU A 148 -13.29 28.42 -0.31
N GLU A 149 -14.62 28.43 -0.44
CA GLU A 149 -15.48 27.32 -0.04
C GLU A 149 -15.20 26.06 -0.86
N ILE A 150 -14.99 26.24 -2.17
CA ILE A 150 -14.63 25.16 -3.11
C ILE A 150 -13.24 24.60 -2.79
N ALA A 151 -12.28 25.46 -2.43
CA ALA A 151 -10.94 25.03 -2.03
C ALA A 151 -10.96 24.21 -0.74
N ILE A 152 -11.74 24.62 0.26
CA ILE A 152 -11.90 23.87 1.51
C ILE A 152 -12.62 22.54 1.27
N LEU A 153 -13.72 22.53 0.51
CA LEU A 153 -14.46 21.31 0.18
C LEU A 153 -13.61 20.30 -0.60
N SER A 154 -12.85 20.77 -1.61
CA SER A 154 -11.97 19.90 -2.39
C SER A 154 -10.84 19.31 -1.54
N PHE A 155 -10.32 20.07 -0.56
CA PHE A 155 -9.34 19.56 0.39
C PHE A 155 -9.91 18.47 1.31
N VAL A 156 -11.09 18.70 1.91
CA VAL A 156 -11.75 17.70 2.76
C VAL A 156 -12.04 16.42 1.97
N ALA A 157 -12.51 16.57 0.73
CA ALA A 157 -12.72 15.43 -0.17
C ALA A 157 -11.41 14.68 -0.47
N ALA A 158 -10.31 15.40 -0.75
CA ALA A 158 -9.01 14.80 -1.02
C ALA A 158 -8.44 14.07 0.21
N MET A 159 -8.57 14.65 1.42
CA MET A 159 -8.20 13.96 2.67
C MET A 159 -9.02 12.71 2.90
N GLY A 160 -10.35 12.80 2.74
CA GLY A 160 -11.24 11.65 2.89
C GLY A 160 -10.89 10.52 1.92
N PHE A 161 -10.63 10.86 0.66
CA PHE A 161 -10.19 9.90 -0.34
C PHE A 161 -8.82 9.28 0.01
N GLY A 162 -7.85 10.09 0.45
CA GLY A 162 -6.53 9.62 0.88
C GLY A 162 -6.60 8.65 2.06
N ILE A 163 -7.42 8.95 3.06
CA ILE A 163 -7.67 8.06 4.22
C ILE A 163 -8.31 6.76 3.74
N TRP A 164 -9.30 6.82 2.85
CA TRP A 164 -9.99 5.64 2.32
C TRP A 164 -9.04 4.72 1.54
N VAL A 165 -8.22 5.27 0.65
CA VAL A 165 -7.19 4.52 -0.10
C VAL A 165 -6.19 3.87 0.87
N THR A 166 -5.72 4.61 1.87
CA THR A 166 -4.81 4.12 2.90
C THR A 166 -5.43 2.96 3.67
N TYR A 167 -6.68 3.11 4.12
CA TYR A 167 -7.41 2.05 4.82
C TYR A 167 -7.54 0.78 3.98
N LYS A 168 -7.92 0.93 2.69
CA LYS A 168 -8.01 -0.19 1.75
C LYS A 168 -6.66 -0.89 1.57
N TYR A 169 -5.57 -0.13 1.49
CA TYR A 169 -4.21 -0.67 1.39
C TYR A 169 -3.81 -1.44 2.66
N PHE A 170 -4.03 -0.87 3.84
CA PHE A 170 -3.76 -1.57 5.11
C PHE A 170 -4.57 -2.86 5.26
N ARG A 171 -5.83 -2.86 4.83
CA ARG A 171 -6.66 -4.07 4.82
C ARG A 171 -6.03 -5.16 3.95
N LYS A 172 -5.59 -4.85 2.73
CA LYS A 172 -4.90 -5.82 1.85
C LYS A 172 -3.63 -6.39 2.49
N ILE A 173 -2.82 -5.54 3.14
CA ILE A 173 -1.61 -6.01 3.84
C ILE A 173 -1.97 -6.88 5.06
N ASN A 174 -3.04 -6.56 5.79
CA ASN A 174 -3.52 -7.38 6.90
C ASN A 174 -3.98 -8.76 6.42
N GLU A 175 -4.77 -8.81 5.35
CA GLU A 175 -5.17 -10.08 4.73
C GLU A 175 -3.96 -10.88 4.20
N LEU A 176 -2.94 -10.21 3.65
CA LEU A 176 -1.69 -10.88 3.25
C LEU A 176 -0.94 -11.44 4.45
N HIS A 177 -0.90 -10.72 5.57
CA HIS A 177 -0.25 -11.16 6.79
C HIS A 177 -0.95 -12.39 7.39
N GLN A 178 -2.28 -12.41 7.44
CA GLN A 178 -3.06 -13.57 7.88
C GLN A 178 -2.74 -14.78 7.01
N ASN A 179 -2.85 -14.67 5.68
CA ASN A 179 -2.53 -15.78 4.78
C ASN A 179 -1.09 -16.33 4.94
N ILE A 180 -0.11 -15.46 5.25
CA ILE A 180 1.28 -15.88 5.51
C ILE A 180 1.41 -16.55 6.89
N SER A 181 0.65 -16.10 7.88
CA SER A 181 0.60 -16.71 9.21
C SER A 181 -0.02 -18.10 9.15
N ASP A 182 -1.14 -18.25 8.43
CA ASP A 182 -1.80 -19.54 8.27
C ASP A 182 -0.86 -20.54 7.57
N LEU A 183 -0.13 -20.10 6.52
CA LEU A 183 0.89 -20.92 5.83
C LEU A 183 2.01 -21.41 6.76
N LYS A 184 2.34 -20.63 7.79
CA LYS A 184 3.37 -20.99 8.77
C LYS A 184 2.87 -22.05 9.75
N GLU A 185 1.57 -22.10 10.04
CA GLU A 185 0.99 -23.16 10.88
C GLU A 185 1.03 -24.50 10.14
N PHE A 186 0.68 -24.53 8.85
CA PHE A 186 0.82 -25.73 7.99
C PHE A 186 2.26 -26.20 7.73
N GLU A 187 3.29 -25.41 8.03
CA GLU A 187 4.70 -25.87 7.94
C GLU A 187 5.24 -26.43 9.27
N LYS A 188 4.46 -26.32 10.35
CA LYS A 188 4.86 -26.79 11.69
C LYS A 188 4.15 -28.07 12.12
N GLU A 189 3.00 -28.38 11.54
CA GLU A 189 2.36 -29.70 11.61
C GLU A 189 3.09 -30.68 10.68
#